data_AF-A0A4R4PVN2-F1
#
_entry.id   AF-A0A4R4PVN2-F1
#
_cell.length_a   1.000
_cell.length_b   1.000
_cell.length_c   1.000
_cell.angle_alpha   90.00
_cell.angle_beta   90.00
_cell.angle_gamma   90.00
#
_symmetry.space_group_name_H-M   'P 1'
#
loop_
_entity.id
_entity.type
_entity.pdbx_description
1 polymer ?
#
loop_
_entity_poly.entity_id
_entity_poly.type
_entity_poly.pdbx_seq_one_letter_code
_entity_poly.pdbx_strand_id
1 'polypeptide(L)'
;MSEWKNGPELVEELRRAAEAAAAVPAPVEEMIRRGRALRFRRRVAAAGAGTAGVLAAVLAAGLVWLPTDAGSGGPDGTAPPAATRDAAFPHGDDGVAPVEVRPYERIVINDDVVMGLLPEGDQNYVVSSPEYFDEDIEAAKHYPGNNINPDSISAGYREDAGAVLLVEGAWRLDGTPSRIVVAPEGQGVTYPATVVTLAGESGWGVYYLDVSHHPDFALDFRVIAYDANGEVIAETSVTDP
;
A
#
# COMPACT_ATOMS: atom_id res chain seq x y z
N MET A 1 -56.35 1.72 30.34
CA MET A 1 -55.70 0.70 29.49
C MET A 1 -56.42 0.72 28.16
N SER A 2 -55.88 1.45 27.20
CA SER A 2 -56.47 1.57 25.86
C SER A 2 -55.82 0.51 24.97
N GLU A 3 -56.59 -0.51 24.60
CA GLU A 3 -56.21 -1.50 23.60
C GLU A 3 -55.90 -0.80 22.27
N TRP A 4 -54.65 -0.89 21.82
CA TRP A 4 -54.25 -0.53 20.46
C TRP A 4 -54.87 -1.52 19.47
N LYS A 5 -55.98 -1.13 18.83
CA LYS A 5 -56.61 -1.83 17.70
C LYS A 5 -56.03 -1.42 16.34
N ASN A 6 -54.71 -1.35 16.20
CA ASN A 6 -54.05 -0.88 14.96
C ASN A 6 -53.33 -2.01 14.21
N GLY A 7 -53.94 -3.19 14.11
CA GLY A 7 -53.35 -4.35 13.43
C GLY A 7 -53.42 -4.27 11.90
N PRO A 8 -54.61 -4.08 11.29
CA PRO A 8 -54.74 -4.13 9.84
C PRO A 8 -54.54 -2.77 9.15
N GLU A 9 -54.88 -1.65 9.81
CA GLU A 9 -54.72 -0.32 9.21
C GLU A 9 -53.24 0.07 9.08
N LEU A 10 -52.42 -0.22 10.10
CA LEU A 10 -50.99 0.06 10.04
C LEU A 10 -50.31 -0.75 8.92
N VAL A 11 -50.72 -2.00 8.73
CA VAL A 11 -50.20 -2.86 7.67
C VAL A 11 -50.59 -2.32 6.29
N GLU A 12 -51.82 -1.85 6.12
CA GLU A 12 -52.26 -1.30 4.83
C GLU A 12 -51.68 0.08 4.55
N GLU A 13 -51.43 0.89 5.59
CA GLU A 13 -50.73 2.17 5.48
C GLU A 13 -49.25 1.97 5.13
N LEU A 14 -48.58 0.98 5.74
CA LEU A 14 -47.22 0.59 5.37
C LEU A 14 -47.15 0.01 3.96
N ARG A 15 -48.14 -0.80 3.54
CA ARG A 15 -48.22 -1.36 2.19
C ARG A 15 -48.39 -0.26 1.14
N ARG A 16 -49.27 0.72 1.42
CA ARG A 16 -49.48 1.89 0.56
C ARG A 16 -48.26 2.80 0.51
N ALA A 17 -47.56 2.99 1.62
CA ALA A 17 -46.32 3.76 1.66
C ALA A 17 -45.18 3.08 0.89
N ALA A 18 -45.07 1.75 0.97
CA ALA A 18 -44.10 0.96 0.20
C ALA A 18 -44.40 0.96 -1.30
N GLU A 19 -45.68 0.90 -1.71
CA GLU A 19 -46.08 1.01 -3.12
C GLU A 19 -45.88 2.43 -3.69
N ALA A 20 -45.99 3.47 -2.84
CA ALA A 20 -45.74 4.87 -3.23
C ALA A 20 -44.24 5.22 -3.31
N ALA A 21 -43.39 4.49 -2.59
CA ALA A 21 -41.94 4.59 -2.72
C ALA A 21 -41.51 3.91 -4.04
N ALA A 22 -41.62 4.65 -5.14
CA ALA A 22 -41.06 4.25 -6.43
C ALA A 22 -39.62 3.76 -6.20
N ALA A 23 -39.36 2.50 -6.58
CA ALA A 23 -38.06 1.87 -6.45
C ALA A 23 -37.03 2.68 -7.26
N VAL A 24 -36.36 3.62 -6.59
CA VAL A 24 -35.19 4.29 -7.15
C VAL A 24 -34.18 3.17 -7.38
N PRO A 25 -33.72 2.95 -8.63
CA PRO A 25 -32.77 1.88 -8.90
C PRO A 25 -31.58 2.05 -7.96
N ALA A 26 -31.21 0.96 -7.28
CA ALA A 26 -30.06 0.97 -6.39
C ALA A 26 -28.87 1.58 -7.17
N PRO A 27 -28.08 2.49 -6.57
CA PRO A 27 -27.03 3.24 -7.26
C PRO A 27 -25.79 2.37 -7.53
N VAL A 28 -26.02 1.15 -8.04
CA VAL A 28 -25.03 0.16 -8.38
C VAL A 28 -24.14 0.68 -9.50
N GLU A 29 -24.71 1.36 -10.51
CA GLU A 29 -23.93 2.04 -11.55
C GLU A 29 -22.98 3.09 -10.96
N GLU A 30 -23.43 3.89 -10.00
CA GLU A 30 -22.60 4.94 -9.38
C GLU A 30 -21.49 4.32 -8.54
N MET A 31 -21.79 3.28 -7.76
CA MET A 31 -20.79 2.53 -6.99
C MET A 31 -19.78 1.85 -7.90
N ILE A 32 -20.22 1.21 -8.99
CA ILE A 32 -19.34 0.57 -9.97
C ILE A 32 -18.48 1.62 -10.67
N ARG A 33 -19.05 2.77 -11.04
CA ARG A 33 -18.32 3.88 -11.67
C ARG A 33 -17.28 4.47 -10.71
N ARG A 34 -17.63 4.68 -9.44
CA ARG A 34 -16.74 5.18 -8.39
C ARG A 34 -15.63 4.16 -8.06
N GLY A 35 -15.97 2.87 -8.01
CA GLY A 35 -15.01 1.79 -7.83
C GLY A 35 -14.06 1.63 -9.02
N ARG A 36 -14.55 1.76 -10.26
CA ARG A 36 -13.70 1.76 -11.46
C ARG A 36 -12.78 2.98 -11.51
N ALA A 37 -13.26 4.16 -11.14
CA ALA A 37 -12.42 5.38 -11.09
C ALA A 37 -11.25 5.24 -10.09
N LEU A 38 -11.47 4.60 -8.94
CA LEU A 38 -10.41 4.31 -7.97
C LEU A 38 -9.36 3.32 -8.52
N ARG A 39 -9.80 2.27 -9.23
CA ARG A 39 -8.87 1.33 -9.89
C ARG A 39 -8.13 1.96 -11.08
N PHE A 40 -8.79 2.85 -11.82
CA PHE A 40 -8.19 3.53 -12.96
C PHE A 40 -7.15 4.56 -12.52
N ARG A 41 -7.36 5.27 -11.39
CA ARG A 41 -6.35 6.16 -10.81
C ARG A 41 -5.09 5.40 -10.40
N ARG A 42 -5.21 4.17 -9.86
CA ARG A 42 -4.06 3.29 -9.61
C ARG A 42 -3.29 2.91 -10.89
N ARG A 43 -3.96 2.83 -12.04
CA ARG A 43 -3.32 2.49 -13.33
C ARG A 43 -2.72 3.70 -14.06
N VAL A 44 -3.24 4.91 -13.85
CA VAL A 44 -2.78 6.11 -14.59
C VAL A 44 -1.58 6.80 -13.95
N ALA A 45 -1.28 6.55 -12.68
CA ALA A 45 -0.04 7.01 -12.06
C ALA A 45 1.22 6.29 -12.62
N ALA A 46 1.06 5.18 -13.36
CA ALA A 46 2.16 4.39 -13.92
C ALA A 46 2.44 4.66 -15.42
N ALA A 47 1.70 5.56 -16.09
CA ALA A 47 1.89 5.78 -17.52
C ALA A 47 1.70 7.26 -17.90
N GLY A 48 2.80 8.02 -17.98
CA GLY A 48 2.69 9.39 -18.50
C GLY A 48 3.90 10.31 -18.46
N ALA A 49 5.14 9.83 -18.62
CA ALA A 49 6.27 10.72 -18.94
C ALA A 49 6.78 10.43 -20.35
N GLY A 50 6.23 11.15 -21.34
CA GLY A 50 6.58 10.96 -22.76
C GLY A 50 6.21 12.14 -23.67
N THR A 51 7.04 13.19 -23.60
CA THR A 51 7.43 14.14 -24.67
C THR A 51 6.38 14.82 -25.57
N ALA A 52 6.34 16.16 -25.56
CA ALA A 52 6.71 17.04 -26.70
C ALA A 52 6.30 18.51 -26.48
N GLY A 53 7.20 19.47 -26.78
CA GLY A 53 6.80 20.87 -26.96
C GLY A 53 7.90 21.93 -26.77
N VAL A 54 8.91 21.93 -27.64
CA VAL A 54 9.92 23.00 -27.77
C VAL A 54 9.28 24.29 -28.30
N LEU A 55 9.51 25.46 -27.66
CA LEU A 55 10.02 26.70 -28.32
C LEU A 55 9.98 27.97 -27.43
N ALA A 56 11.14 28.65 -27.39
CA ALA A 56 11.38 30.10 -27.37
C ALA A 56 10.91 30.90 -26.13
N ALA A 57 11.56 31.95 -25.62
CA ALA A 57 12.79 32.69 -25.90
C ALA A 57 12.78 33.83 -24.84
N VAL A 58 13.86 34.09 -24.07
CA VAL A 58 14.80 35.22 -24.26
C VAL A 58 14.75 36.27 -23.13
N LEU A 59 15.93 36.44 -22.50
CA LEU A 59 16.54 37.63 -21.86
C LEU A 59 16.00 38.22 -20.55
N ALA A 60 16.84 38.21 -19.51
CA ALA A 60 17.67 39.35 -19.05
C ALA A 60 18.21 39.03 -17.63
N ALA A 61 19.51 38.79 -17.47
CA ALA A 61 20.54 39.76 -17.07
C ALA A 61 20.54 40.13 -15.57
N GLY A 62 21.67 39.86 -14.89
CA GLY A 62 21.97 40.36 -13.53
C GLY A 62 22.82 39.37 -12.72
N LEU A 63 24.10 39.13 -13.05
CA LEU A 63 25.26 39.77 -12.39
C LEU A 63 25.26 39.66 -10.84
N VAL A 64 26.16 38.84 -10.28
CA VAL A 64 27.24 39.27 -9.36
C VAL A 64 28.07 38.03 -8.94
N TRP A 65 29.38 38.17 -9.10
CA TRP A 65 30.43 37.30 -8.56
C TRP A 65 30.44 37.28 -7.03
N LEU A 66 30.82 36.13 -6.44
CA LEU A 66 31.83 36.08 -5.37
C LEU A 66 32.48 34.68 -5.28
N PRO A 67 33.80 34.58 -5.11
CA PRO A 67 34.54 33.33 -4.92
C PRO A 67 34.68 32.92 -3.44
N THR A 68 34.86 31.60 -3.26
CA THR A 68 35.57 30.88 -2.18
C THR A 68 35.32 31.25 -0.72
N ASP A 69 34.83 30.27 0.05
CA ASP A 69 35.63 29.81 1.19
C ASP A 69 35.32 28.37 1.60
N ALA A 70 36.38 27.68 1.99
CA ALA A 70 36.39 26.35 2.54
C ALA A 70 35.78 26.33 3.95
N GLY A 71 34.99 25.30 4.26
CA GLY A 71 34.44 25.09 5.59
C GLY A 71 34.02 23.64 5.80
N SER A 72 34.92 22.85 6.37
CA SER A 72 34.64 21.55 6.99
C SER A 72 33.52 21.65 8.04
N GLY A 73 32.67 20.62 8.10
CA GLY A 73 31.88 20.31 9.29
C GLY A 73 30.56 19.62 8.95
N GLY A 74 30.53 18.30 9.05
CA GLY A 74 29.30 17.51 8.96
C GLY A 74 28.28 17.87 10.05
N PRO A 75 27.06 17.36 9.88
CA PRO A 75 26.68 16.25 10.75
C PRO A 75 26.24 15.04 9.92
N ASP A 76 26.58 13.87 10.47
CA ASP A 76 26.11 12.56 10.05
C ASP A 76 24.61 12.58 9.75
N GLY A 77 24.30 12.65 8.46
CA GLY A 77 23.03 12.17 7.95
C GLY A 77 23.11 10.66 7.96
N THR A 78 22.60 10.06 9.03
CA THR A 78 22.30 8.62 9.08
C THR A 78 21.37 8.33 7.91
N ALA A 79 21.95 7.82 6.82
CA ALA A 79 21.18 7.29 5.71
C ALA A 79 20.29 6.16 6.25
N PRO A 80 18.99 6.13 5.93
CA PRO A 80 18.15 5.00 6.27
C PRO A 80 18.75 3.71 5.66
N PRO A 81 18.62 2.56 6.32
CA PRO A 81 19.17 1.32 5.81
C PRO A 81 18.55 1.04 4.44
N ALA A 82 19.37 1.03 3.39
CA ALA A 82 19.01 0.47 2.10
C ALA A 82 18.79 -1.04 2.29
N ALA A 83 17.54 -1.43 2.51
CA ALA A 83 17.13 -2.81 2.69
C ALA A 83 16.68 -3.38 1.35
N THR A 84 17.66 -3.80 0.55
CA THR A 84 17.50 -4.85 -0.45
C THR A 84 18.86 -5.47 -0.70
N ARG A 85 19.26 -6.35 0.22
CA ARG A 85 20.41 -7.23 0.00
C ARG A 85 19.91 -8.37 -0.89
N ASP A 86 20.44 -8.44 -2.11
CA ASP A 86 20.33 -9.57 -3.02
C ASP A 86 20.71 -10.87 -2.31
N ALA A 87 19.74 -11.58 -1.77
CA ALA A 87 19.93 -12.94 -1.33
C ALA A 87 18.58 -13.67 -1.47
N ALA A 88 18.43 -14.37 -2.58
CA ALA A 88 17.59 -15.55 -2.59
C ALA A 88 18.20 -16.52 -1.56
N PHE A 89 17.58 -16.67 -0.39
CA PHE A 89 18.04 -17.60 0.62
C PHE A 89 17.49 -18.99 0.30
N PRO A 90 18.35 -19.97 -0.05
CA PRO A 90 17.95 -21.36 -0.05
C PRO A 90 17.85 -21.80 1.42
N HIS A 91 16.70 -21.54 2.05
CA HIS A 91 16.29 -22.08 3.34
C HIS A 91 17.30 -21.83 4.48
N GLY A 92 17.20 -20.67 5.15
CA GLY A 92 18.01 -20.34 6.32
C GLY A 92 17.25 -19.43 7.28
N ASP A 93 17.36 -19.74 8.57
CA ASP A 93 16.55 -19.31 9.71
C ASP A 93 16.81 -17.86 10.19
N ASP A 94 17.41 -17.03 9.34
CA ASP A 94 17.85 -15.69 9.73
C ASP A 94 16.73 -14.68 9.48
N GLY A 95 15.69 -14.75 10.32
CA GLY A 95 14.59 -13.77 10.30
C GLY A 95 15.14 -12.35 10.46
N VAL A 96 14.99 -11.53 9.41
CA VAL A 96 15.32 -10.11 9.49
C VAL A 96 14.31 -9.46 10.42
N ALA A 97 14.81 -8.82 11.48
CA ALA A 97 13.94 -8.14 12.44
C ALA A 97 13.06 -7.11 11.72
N PRO A 98 11.77 -6.97 12.11
CA PRO A 98 10.89 -5.95 11.57
C PRO A 98 11.50 -4.54 11.68
N VAL A 99 11.33 -3.75 10.64
CA VAL A 99 11.75 -2.35 10.61
C VAL A 99 10.68 -1.51 11.30
N GLU A 100 11.00 -0.98 12.47
CA GLU A 100 10.12 -0.05 13.19
C GLU A 100 10.34 1.38 12.68
N VAL A 101 9.27 2.09 12.32
CA VAL A 101 9.33 3.45 11.76
C VAL A 101 8.43 4.41 12.50
N ARG A 102 8.73 5.71 12.42
CA ARG A 102 7.85 6.75 12.96
C ARG A 102 6.67 7.03 12.03
N PRO A 103 5.56 7.61 12.56
CA PRO A 103 4.50 8.17 11.74
C PRO A 103 5.04 9.06 10.62
N TYR A 104 4.54 8.84 9.40
CA TYR A 104 4.87 9.61 8.20
C TYR A 104 6.35 9.52 7.78
N GLU A 105 7.13 8.64 8.40
CA GLU A 105 8.51 8.43 8.01
C GLU A 105 8.59 7.81 6.62
N ARG A 106 9.46 8.38 5.80
CA ARG A 106 9.67 7.94 4.43
C ARG A 106 10.62 6.75 4.40
N ILE A 107 10.09 5.60 4.02
CA ILE A 107 10.83 4.37 3.78
C ILE A 107 11.17 4.31 2.30
N VAL A 108 12.46 4.31 1.98
CA VAL A 108 12.93 4.14 0.60
C VAL A 108 12.95 2.66 0.27
N ILE A 109 12.16 2.25 -0.72
CA ILE A 109 12.18 0.88 -1.25
C ILE A 109 13.20 0.79 -2.37
N ASN A 110 13.09 1.70 -3.34
CA ASN A 110 14.05 1.89 -4.43
C ASN A 110 13.96 3.35 -4.94
N ASP A 111 14.62 3.63 -6.07
CA ASP A 111 14.69 4.97 -6.66
C ASP A 111 13.32 5.50 -7.11
N ASP A 112 12.35 4.62 -7.40
CA ASP A 112 11.05 4.97 -7.96
C ASP A 112 9.90 4.83 -6.96
N VAL A 113 10.13 4.14 -5.83
CA VAL A 113 9.09 3.78 -4.88
C VAL A 113 9.53 4.06 -3.45
N VAL A 114 8.66 4.77 -2.73
CA VAL A 114 8.74 4.96 -1.29
C VAL A 114 7.43 4.58 -0.61
N MET A 115 7.54 4.28 0.68
CA MET A 115 6.43 3.87 1.54
C MET A 115 6.40 4.72 2.80
N GLY A 116 5.21 4.92 3.37
CA GLY A 116 5.03 5.57 4.66
C GLY A 116 3.82 5.02 5.39
N LEU A 117 3.93 4.87 6.71
CA LEU A 117 2.84 4.40 7.56
C LEU A 117 2.20 5.58 8.30
N LEU A 118 0.89 5.52 8.46
CA LEU A 118 0.11 6.55 9.11
C LEU A 118 -0.60 5.97 10.35
N PRO A 119 -0.64 6.71 11.47
CA PRO A 119 -1.45 6.35 12.63
C PRO A 119 -2.94 6.61 12.41
N GLU A 120 -3.31 7.42 11.41
CA GLU A 120 -4.72 7.71 11.12
C GLU A 120 -5.41 6.60 10.33
N GLY A 121 -6.65 6.28 10.71
CA GLY A 121 -7.44 5.28 10.03
C GLY A 121 -7.04 3.85 10.39
N ASP A 122 -7.75 2.88 9.82
CA ASP A 122 -7.51 1.46 10.10
C ASP A 122 -6.46 0.89 9.13
N GLN A 123 -5.25 0.64 9.63
CA GLN A 123 -4.10 0.11 8.87
C GLN A 123 -3.80 0.95 7.61
N ASN A 124 -3.38 2.18 7.81
CA ASN A 124 -3.19 3.15 6.73
C ASN A 124 -1.71 3.29 6.36
N TYR A 125 -1.42 3.13 5.08
CA TYR A 125 -0.08 3.33 4.53
C TYR A 125 -0.18 3.85 3.10
N VAL A 126 0.88 4.53 2.69
CA VAL A 126 1.07 5.04 1.34
C VAL A 126 2.22 4.31 0.70
N VAL A 127 2.05 3.95 -0.57
CA VAL A 127 3.14 3.60 -1.48
C VAL A 127 3.04 4.56 -2.64
N SER A 128 4.09 5.31 -2.92
CA SER A 128 4.09 6.34 -3.96
C SER A 128 5.47 6.50 -4.58
N SER A 129 5.54 7.32 -5.62
CA SER A 129 6.82 7.83 -6.08
C SER A 129 7.42 8.81 -5.07
N PRO A 130 8.76 8.97 -5.05
CA PRO A 130 9.45 10.02 -4.32
C PRO A 130 8.85 11.42 -4.40
N GLU A 131 8.40 11.83 -5.59
CA GLU A 131 7.97 13.20 -5.88
C GLU A 131 6.61 13.53 -5.25
N TYR A 132 5.71 12.55 -5.22
CA TYR A 132 4.33 12.72 -4.74
C TYR A 132 4.12 12.27 -3.29
N PHE A 133 5.17 11.81 -2.61
CA PHE A 133 5.04 11.18 -1.29
C PHE A 133 4.35 12.08 -0.27
N ASP A 134 4.77 13.33 -0.12
CA ASP A 134 4.22 14.24 0.89
C ASP A 134 2.74 14.58 0.59
N GLU A 135 2.40 14.77 -0.68
CA GLU A 135 1.00 15.01 -1.11
C GLU A 135 0.12 13.79 -0.81
N ASP A 136 0.59 12.59 -1.14
CA ASP A 136 -0.15 11.35 -0.91
C ASP A 136 -0.31 11.04 0.59
N ILE A 137 0.68 11.37 1.43
CA ILE A 137 0.57 11.29 2.89
C ILE A 137 -0.53 12.22 3.40
N GLU A 138 -0.54 13.49 3.00
CA GLU A 138 -1.58 14.43 3.43
C GLU A 138 -2.97 13.99 2.97
N ALA A 139 -3.09 13.47 1.75
CA ALA A 139 -4.35 12.90 1.27
C ALA A 139 -4.76 11.67 2.09
N ALA A 140 -3.82 10.79 2.42
CA ALA A 140 -4.05 9.55 3.16
C ALA A 140 -4.61 9.77 4.57
N LYS A 141 -4.26 10.87 5.25
CA LYS A 141 -4.80 11.22 6.57
C LYS A 141 -6.33 11.34 6.60
N HIS A 142 -6.95 11.58 5.45
CA HIS A 142 -8.39 11.74 5.32
C HIS A 142 -9.13 10.48 4.86
N TYR A 143 -8.42 9.36 4.67
CA TYR A 143 -9.00 8.09 4.26
C TYR A 143 -9.06 7.09 5.43
N PRO A 144 -10.03 6.17 5.44
CA PRO A 144 -10.23 5.21 6.53
C PRO A 144 -9.18 4.09 6.60
N GLY A 145 -8.12 4.12 5.78
CA GLY A 145 -7.11 3.07 5.70
C GLY A 145 -7.57 1.81 4.93
N ASN A 146 -6.77 0.74 5.01
CA ASN A 146 -6.98 -0.48 4.23
C ASN A 146 -7.97 -1.48 4.84
N ASN A 147 -8.38 -1.30 6.11
CA ASN A 147 -9.47 -2.07 6.73
C ASN A 147 -9.28 -3.60 6.59
N ILE A 148 -8.11 -4.09 6.95
CA ILE A 148 -7.75 -5.50 6.88
C ILE A 148 -8.49 -6.25 7.99
N ASN A 149 -9.05 -7.41 7.63
CA ASN A 149 -9.74 -8.25 8.60
C ASN A 149 -8.78 -8.66 9.72
N PRO A 150 -9.26 -8.83 10.96
CA PRO A 150 -8.49 -9.51 12.00
C PRO A 150 -7.97 -10.86 11.51
N ASP A 151 -6.81 -11.27 12.00
CA ASP A 151 -6.15 -12.55 11.70
C ASP A 151 -5.90 -12.78 10.21
N SER A 152 -5.50 -11.73 9.49
CA SER A 152 -5.31 -11.82 8.05
C SER A 152 -4.15 -10.99 7.51
N ILE A 153 -3.73 -11.36 6.29
CA ILE A 153 -2.75 -10.67 5.48
C ILE A 153 -3.37 -10.32 4.12
N SER A 154 -3.08 -9.13 3.63
CA SER A 154 -3.43 -8.66 2.30
C SER A 154 -2.20 -8.72 1.39
N ALA A 155 -2.43 -8.84 0.09
CA ALA A 155 -1.40 -8.79 -0.91
C ALA A 155 -1.86 -7.95 -2.11
N GLY A 156 -0.94 -7.18 -2.64
CA GLY A 156 -1.04 -6.42 -3.87
C GLY A 156 0.30 -6.44 -4.58
N TYR A 157 0.30 -5.95 -5.81
CA TYR A 157 1.52 -5.79 -6.58
C TYR A 157 1.42 -4.58 -7.49
N ARG A 158 2.59 -4.06 -7.86
CA ARG A 158 2.75 -3.11 -8.97
C ARG A 158 3.37 -3.81 -10.15
N GLU A 159 2.85 -3.49 -11.32
CA GLU A 159 3.28 -4.02 -12.60
C GLU A 159 3.68 -2.86 -13.51
N ASP A 160 4.73 -3.07 -14.28
CA ASP A 160 5.04 -2.27 -15.46
C ASP A 160 5.37 -3.19 -16.63
N ALA A 161 4.82 -2.87 -17.80
CA ALA A 161 5.05 -3.62 -19.05
C ALA A 161 4.94 -5.17 -18.93
N GLY A 162 4.02 -5.69 -18.11
CA GLY A 162 3.85 -7.15 -17.91
C GLY A 162 4.76 -7.77 -16.85
N ALA A 163 5.64 -6.99 -16.22
CA ALA A 163 6.54 -7.45 -15.18
C ALA A 163 6.11 -6.92 -13.81
N VAL A 164 6.08 -7.79 -12.80
CA VAL A 164 5.91 -7.36 -11.41
C VAL A 164 7.17 -6.61 -11.00
N LEU A 165 6.99 -5.41 -10.42
CA LEU A 165 8.09 -4.57 -9.91
C LEU A 165 8.12 -4.52 -8.39
N LEU A 166 6.95 -4.59 -7.76
CA LEU A 166 6.79 -4.54 -6.31
C LEU A 166 5.70 -5.51 -5.91
N VAL A 167 5.95 -6.25 -4.83
CA VAL A 167 4.90 -6.93 -4.06
C VAL A 167 4.79 -6.24 -2.72
N GLU A 168 3.59 -5.87 -2.34
CA GLU A 168 3.33 -5.13 -1.11
C GLU A 168 2.03 -5.57 -0.46
N GLY A 169 1.92 -5.36 0.84
CA GLY A 169 0.67 -5.59 1.52
C GLY A 169 0.76 -5.23 2.98
N ALA A 170 -0.27 -5.61 3.70
CA ALA A 170 -0.38 -5.35 5.11
C ALA A 170 -0.98 -6.53 5.86
N TRP A 171 -0.66 -6.63 7.13
CA TRP A 171 -1.06 -7.72 8.01
C TRP A 171 -1.72 -7.15 9.26
N ARG A 172 -2.67 -7.91 9.81
CA ARG A 172 -3.30 -7.66 11.11
C ARG A 172 -3.44 -9.00 11.83
N LEU A 173 -2.58 -9.22 12.81
CA LEU A 173 -2.38 -10.51 13.48
C LEU A 173 -2.15 -10.28 14.98
N ASP A 174 -2.34 -11.30 15.81
CA ASP A 174 -2.13 -11.22 17.27
C ASP A 174 -0.68 -10.87 17.68
N GLY A 175 0.29 -11.11 16.79
CA GLY A 175 1.70 -10.81 17.00
C GLY A 175 2.36 -10.32 15.72
N THR A 176 3.55 -9.72 15.87
CA THR A 176 4.35 -9.34 14.71
C THR A 176 4.95 -10.60 14.08
N PRO A 177 4.77 -10.84 12.77
CA PRO A 177 5.43 -11.95 12.07
C PRO A 177 6.93 -11.90 12.27
N SER A 178 7.56 -13.07 12.49
CA SER A 178 9.02 -13.19 12.52
C SER A 178 9.62 -13.04 11.12
N ARG A 179 8.85 -13.44 10.10
CA ARG A 179 9.17 -13.30 8.68
C ARG A 179 7.89 -13.32 7.86
N ILE A 180 7.91 -12.60 6.74
CA ILE A 180 6.96 -12.75 5.64
C ILE A 180 7.76 -13.14 4.42
N VAL A 181 7.29 -14.13 3.66
CA VAL A 181 7.93 -14.53 2.40
C VAL A 181 6.91 -14.50 1.27
N VAL A 182 7.40 -14.23 0.07
CA VAL A 182 6.64 -14.30 -1.17
C VAL A 182 7.13 -15.49 -1.98
N ALA A 183 6.21 -16.35 -2.39
CA ALA A 183 6.49 -17.61 -3.08
C ALA A 183 5.79 -17.60 -4.45
N PRO A 184 6.50 -17.25 -5.54
CA PRO A 184 5.97 -17.35 -6.90
C PRO A 184 5.57 -18.78 -7.23
N GLU A 185 4.43 -18.95 -7.87
CA GLU A 185 3.92 -20.26 -8.25
C GLU A 185 4.85 -20.94 -9.27
N GLY A 186 5.08 -22.25 -9.07
CA GLY A 186 5.89 -23.06 -9.99
C GLY A 186 7.41 -22.86 -9.92
N GLN A 187 7.93 -21.90 -9.15
CA GLN A 187 9.37 -21.61 -9.13
C GLN A 187 10.15 -22.34 -8.03
N GLY A 188 9.48 -22.86 -6.99
CA GLY A 188 10.14 -23.58 -5.89
C GLY A 188 11.10 -22.73 -5.06
N VAL A 189 11.07 -21.41 -5.24
CA VAL A 189 11.86 -20.42 -4.50
C VAL A 189 10.94 -19.51 -3.69
N THR A 190 11.48 -18.94 -2.61
CA THR A 190 10.80 -17.94 -1.80
C THR A 190 11.69 -16.73 -1.61
N TYR A 191 11.08 -15.56 -1.53
CA TYR A 191 11.76 -14.29 -1.38
C TYR A 191 11.32 -13.66 -0.05
N PRO A 192 12.25 -13.32 0.86
CA PRO A 192 11.90 -12.64 2.10
C PRO A 192 11.40 -11.22 1.80
N ALA A 193 10.25 -10.87 2.37
CA ALA A 193 9.75 -9.50 2.35
C ALA A 193 10.26 -8.73 3.57
N THR A 194 10.49 -7.43 3.39
CA THR A 194 10.78 -6.53 4.51
C THR A 194 9.49 -6.26 5.26
N VAL A 195 9.46 -6.63 6.55
CA VAL A 195 8.34 -6.34 7.45
C VAL A 195 8.55 -4.98 8.10
N VAL A 196 7.52 -4.13 8.10
CA VAL A 196 7.58 -2.78 8.65
C VAL A 196 6.44 -2.56 9.65
N THR A 197 6.74 -1.96 10.79
CA THR A 197 5.77 -1.63 11.84
C THR A 197 5.82 -0.15 12.20
N LEU A 198 4.70 0.40 12.64
CA LEU A 198 4.65 1.75 13.20
C LEU A 198 5.12 1.71 14.66
N ALA A 199 5.98 2.65 15.04
CA ALA A 199 6.58 2.66 16.36
C ALA A 199 5.53 2.82 17.47
N GLY A 200 5.57 1.92 18.44
CA GLY A 200 4.60 1.87 19.55
C GLY A 200 3.22 1.31 19.19
N GLU A 201 2.97 0.91 17.95
CA GLU A 201 1.78 0.18 17.54
C GLU A 201 2.09 -1.32 17.44
N SER A 202 1.13 -2.15 17.83
CA SER A 202 1.24 -3.60 17.75
C SER A 202 0.00 -4.20 17.12
N GLY A 203 0.16 -5.37 16.48
CA GLY A 203 -0.96 -6.13 15.92
C GLY A 203 -1.33 -5.76 14.49
N TRP A 204 -0.62 -4.81 13.88
CA TRP A 204 -0.64 -4.60 12.43
C TRP A 204 0.69 -4.06 11.92
N GLY A 205 0.89 -4.17 10.61
CA GLY A 205 2.03 -3.57 9.92
C GLY A 205 1.91 -3.81 8.42
N VAL A 206 2.98 -3.48 7.72
CA VAL A 206 3.07 -3.64 6.27
C VAL A 206 4.26 -4.49 5.91
N TYR A 207 4.31 -4.93 4.65
CA TYR A 207 5.49 -5.56 4.09
C TYR A 207 5.67 -5.15 2.64
N TYR A 208 6.91 -5.24 2.17
CA TYR A 208 7.21 -5.07 0.76
C TYR A 208 8.34 -5.99 0.32
N LEU A 209 8.35 -6.30 -0.97
CA LEU A 209 9.41 -6.97 -1.69
C LEU A 209 9.59 -6.25 -3.02
N ASP A 210 10.76 -5.63 -3.19
CA ASP A 210 11.19 -5.11 -4.49
C ASP A 210 11.62 -6.29 -5.36
N VAL A 211 10.88 -6.53 -6.45
CA VAL A 211 11.15 -7.61 -7.40
C VAL A 211 11.69 -7.08 -8.72
N SER A 212 12.04 -5.79 -8.81
CA SER A 212 12.57 -5.17 -10.04
C SER A 212 13.87 -5.83 -10.53
N HIS A 213 14.62 -6.51 -9.66
CA HIS A 213 15.81 -7.28 -9.99
C HIS A 213 15.53 -8.76 -10.31
N HIS A 214 14.26 -9.17 -10.32
CA HIS A 214 13.80 -10.53 -10.59
C HIS A 214 12.83 -10.54 -11.80
N PRO A 215 13.34 -10.36 -13.04
CA PRO A 215 12.50 -10.24 -14.23
C PRO A 215 11.66 -11.49 -14.54
N ASP A 216 12.05 -12.64 -13.99
CA ASP A 216 11.32 -13.91 -14.14
C ASP A 216 10.29 -14.14 -13.03
N PHE A 217 10.00 -13.15 -12.18
CA PHE A 217 9.03 -13.28 -11.09
C PHE A 217 7.61 -13.52 -11.64
N ALA A 218 6.93 -14.58 -11.16
CA ALA A 218 5.58 -14.92 -11.64
C ALA A 218 4.51 -13.99 -11.08
N LEU A 219 3.50 -13.67 -11.91
CA LEU A 219 2.31 -12.90 -11.49
C LEU A 219 1.46 -13.65 -10.47
N ASP A 220 1.45 -14.99 -10.56
CA ASP A 220 0.81 -15.87 -9.58
C ASP A 220 1.79 -16.14 -8.44
N PHE A 221 1.42 -15.76 -7.22
CA PHE A 221 2.26 -15.95 -6.04
C PHE A 221 1.46 -16.08 -4.76
N ARG A 222 2.11 -16.61 -3.73
CA ARG A 222 1.57 -16.67 -2.36
C ARG A 222 2.40 -15.80 -1.44
N VAL A 223 1.74 -15.19 -0.47
CA VAL A 223 2.39 -14.50 0.64
C VAL A 223 2.13 -15.28 1.91
N ILE A 224 3.18 -15.58 2.66
CA ILE A 224 3.13 -16.46 3.83
C ILE A 224 3.81 -15.76 5.00
N ALA A 225 3.08 -15.57 6.10
CA ALA A 225 3.57 -15.03 7.35
C ALA A 225 3.88 -16.16 8.33
N TYR A 226 5.02 -16.07 9.01
CA TYR A 226 5.45 -17.05 10.00
C TYR A 226 5.63 -16.43 11.38
N ASP A 227 5.43 -17.24 12.42
CA ASP A 227 5.80 -16.90 13.80
C ASP A 227 7.28 -17.19 14.12
N ALA A 228 7.70 -16.92 15.35
CA ALA A 228 9.09 -17.16 15.79
C ALA A 228 9.51 -18.64 15.83
N ASN A 229 8.54 -19.58 15.76
CA ASN A 229 8.80 -21.01 15.69
C ASN A 229 8.83 -21.53 14.25
N GLY A 230 8.59 -20.66 13.27
CA GLY A 230 8.48 -21.03 11.86
C GLY A 230 7.14 -21.66 11.50
N GLU A 231 6.12 -21.53 12.35
CA GLU A 231 4.74 -21.94 12.05
C GLU A 231 4.06 -20.88 11.17
N VAL A 232 3.24 -21.33 10.22
CA VAL A 232 2.45 -20.43 9.37
C VAL A 232 1.29 -19.86 10.19
N ILE A 233 1.24 -18.54 10.31
CA ILE A 233 0.19 -17.83 11.05
C ILE A 233 -0.84 -17.16 10.14
N ALA A 234 -0.47 -16.87 8.90
CA ALA A 234 -1.39 -16.38 7.87
C ALA A 234 -0.81 -16.62 6.47
N GLU A 235 -1.68 -16.79 5.48
CA GLU A 235 -1.31 -16.83 4.08
C GLU A 235 -2.40 -16.24 3.18
N THR A 236 -2.00 -15.77 2.00
CA THR A 236 -2.91 -15.36 0.94
C THR A 236 -2.29 -15.62 -0.43
N SER A 237 -3.11 -15.77 -1.45
CA SER A 237 -2.67 -16.01 -2.83
C SER A 237 -3.14 -14.88 -3.73
N VAL A 238 -2.29 -14.49 -4.66
CA VAL A 238 -2.59 -13.63 -5.79
C VAL A 238 -2.56 -14.50 -7.04
N THR A 239 -3.65 -14.44 -7.81
CA THR A 239 -3.77 -15.10 -9.11
C THR A 239 -4.15 -14.05 -10.14
N ASP A 240 -3.43 -13.99 -11.25
CA ASP A 240 -3.78 -13.14 -12.38
C ASP A 240 -5.12 -13.62 -13.00
N PRO A 241 -6.11 -12.73 -13.19
CA PRO A 241 -7.45 -13.10 -13.65
C PRO A 241 -7.55 -13.57 -15.12
#